data_AF-A0A965PJX0-F1
#
_entry.id   AF-A0A965PJX0-F1
#
_cell.length_a   1.000
_cell.length_b   1.000
_cell.length_c   1.000
_cell.angle_alpha   90.00
_cell.angle_beta   90.00
_cell.angle_gamma   90.00
#
_symmetry.space_group_name_H-M   'P 1'
#
loop_
_entity.id
_entity.type
_entity.pdbx_description
1 polymer ?
#
loop_
_entity_poly.entity_id
_entity_poly.type
_entity_poly.pdbx_seq_one_letter_code
_entity_poly.pdbx_strand_id
1 'polypeptide(L)'
;KAIIDYKHEHAVLDLINVGARTLAQLGNMAKIPSFVVQYGHSKQDGWWGKVADDSEPWFVIWPINALATSFMENKVEKVDEIGFVKFLYELRGREVPADILDNIRKSNK
;
A
#
# COMPACT_ATOMS: atom_id res chain seq x y z
N LYS A 1 -2.01 -6.37 -12.98
CA LYS A 1 -1.83 -7.47 -11.98
C LYS A 1 -0.56 -7.15 -11.21
N ALA A 2 -0.50 -7.36 -9.89
CA ALA A 2 0.63 -7.00 -9.05
C ALA A 2 0.73 -7.96 -7.85
N ILE A 3 1.92 -8.05 -7.23
CA ILE A 3 2.11 -8.67 -5.91
C ILE A 3 2.19 -7.55 -4.87
N ILE A 4 1.43 -7.67 -3.79
CA ILE A 4 1.46 -6.71 -2.68
C ILE A 4 1.61 -7.49 -1.38
N ASP A 5 2.62 -7.14 -0.59
CA ASP A 5 2.78 -7.61 0.79
C ASP A 5 2.47 -6.47 1.75
N TYR A 6 1.59 -6.73 2.72
CA TYR A 6 1.12 -5.73 3.67
C TYR A 6 1.88 -5.85 4.99
N LYS A 7 2.35 -4.72 5.51
CA LYS A 7 3.06 -4.61 6.79
C LYS A 7 2.41 -3.56 7.67
N HIS A 8 2.07 -3.93 8.91
CA HIS A 8 1.61 -2.96 9.90
C HIS A 8 2.73 -1.97 10.26
N GLU A 9 2.38 -0.76 10.73
CA GLU A 9 3.34 0.30 11.07
C GLU A 9 4.38 -0.10 12.12
N HIS A 10 4.03 -1.04 13.00
CA HIS A 10 4.89 -1.57 14.04
C HIS A 10 5.72 -2.78 13.58
N ALA A 11 5.46 -3.30 12.37
CA ALA A 11 6.24 -4.38 11.80
C ALA A 11 7.62 -3.86 11.39
N VAL A 12 8.65 -4.70 11.55
CA VAL A 12 9.98 -4.39 11.04
C VAL A 12 9.92 -4.36 9.51
N LEU A 13 10.17 -3.19 8.94
CA LEU A 13 10.25 -3.01 7.49
C LEU A 13 11.68 -3.31 7.03
N ASP A 14 11.88 -4.50 6.47
CA ASP A 14 13.13 -4.89 5.82
C ASP A 14 12.84 -5.27 4.36
N LEU A 15 13.18 -4.35 3.45
CA LEU A 15 12.96 -4.49 2.01
C LEU A 15 13.99 -5.39 1.32
N ILE A 16 15.03 -5.84 2.03
CA ILE A 16 16.11 -6.66 1.49
C ILE A 16 16.16 -8.07 2.10
N ASN A 17 15.26 -8.40 3.03
CA ASN A 17 15.16 -9.74 3.60
C ASN A 17 14.77 -10.80 2.55
N VAL A 18 14.86 -12.07 2.95
CA VAL A 18 14.55 -13.20 2.07
C VAL A 18 13.13 -13.12 1.52
N GLY A 19 12.14 -12.75 2.34
CA GLY A 19 10.75 -12.62 1.92
C GLY A 19 10.56 -11.59 0.81
N ALA A 20 11.06 -10.36 1.02
CA ALA A 20 10.99 -9.29 0.03
C ALA A 20 11.71 -9.67 -1.28
N ARG A 21 12.88 -10.31 -1.19
CA ARG A 21 13.61 -10.82 -2.37
C ARG A 21 12.81 -11.89 -3.11
N THR A 22 12.19 -12.82 -2.39
CA THR A 22 11.33 -13.85 -3.01
C THR A 22 10.15 -13.22 -3.74
N LEU A 23 9.46 -12.25 -3.14
CA LEU A 23 8.33 -11.56 -3.78
C LEU A 23 8.76 -10.74 -5.00
N ALA A 24 9.92 -10.08 -4.94
CA ALA A 24 10.50 -9.38 -6.08
C ALA A 24 10.78 -10.37 -7.22
N GLN A 25 11.38 -11.52 -6.91
CA GLN A 25 11.70 -12.55 -7.90
C GLN A 25 10.44 -13.18 -8.52
N LEU A 26 9.43 -13.48 -7.71
CA LEU A 26 8.14 -13.98 -8.21
C LEU A 26 7.48 -12.97 -9.15
N GLY A 27 7.51 -11.67 -8.80
CA GLY A 27 7.01 -10.60 -9.65
C GLY A 27 7.77 -10.51 -10.98
N ASN A 28 9.10 -10.61 -10.94
CA ASN A 28 9.94 -10.63 -12.13
C ASN A 28 9.60 -11.82 -13.05
N MET A 29 9.48 -13.03 -12.48
CA MET A 29 9.12 -14.23 -13.22
C MET A 29 7.73 -14.13 -13.85
N ALA A 30 6.77 -13.56 -13.13
CA ALA A 30 5.41 -13.33 -13.60
C ALA A 30 5.26 -12.06 -14.47
N LYS A 31 6.34 -11.28 -14.66
CA LYS A 31 6.36 -9.98 -15.37
C LYS A 31 5.31 -9.00 -14.86
N ILE A 32 5.19 -8.89 -13.53
CA ILE A 32 4.29 -7.96 -12.85
C ILE A 32 5.03 -7.12 -11.80
N PRO A 33 4.53 -5.91 -11.49
CA PRO A 33 5.10 -5.11 -10.41
C PRO A 33 4.85 -5.77 -9.04
N SER A 34 5.84 -5.66 -8.16
CA SER A 34 5.78 -6.11 -6.77
C SER A 34 6.01 -4.96 -5.81
N PHE A 35 5.20 -4.90 -4.74
CA PHE A 35 5.23 -3.85 -3.74
C PHE A 35 5.22 -4.40 -2.32
N VAL A 36 5.83 -3.67 -1.39
CA VAL A 36 5.53 -3.75 0.04
C VAL A 36 4.73 -2.51 0.41
N VAL A 37 3.59 -2.68 1.07
CA VAL A 37 2.75 -1.58 1.56
C VAL A 37 2.79 -1.59 3.07
N GLN A 38 3.35 -0.54 3.65
CA GLN A 38 3.24 -0.30 5.08
C GLN A 38 1.94 0.46 5.36
N TYR A 39 1.17 0.06 6.37
CA TYR A 39 -0.09 0.69 6.73
C TYR A 39 -0.20 0.89 8.24
N GLY A 40 -0.97 1.90 8.65
CA GLY A 40 -1.23 2.20 10.05
C GLY A 40 -2.34 3.23 10.22
N HIS A 41 -2.51 3.68 11.45
CA HIS A 41 -3.54 4.63 11.85
C HIS A 41 -2.87 5.80 12.58
N SER A 42 -3.31 7.04 12.34
CA SER A 42 -2.68 8.23 12.94
C SER A 42 -2.74 8.28 14.47
N LYS A 43 -3.70 7.57 15.09
CA LYS A 43 -3.94 7.53 16.54
C LYS A 43 -4.22 6.09 17.01
N GLN A 44 -3.27 5.19 16.74
CA GLN A 44 -3.30 3.81 17.26
C GLN A 44 -2.08 3.54 18.14
N ASP A 45 -2.32 3.02 19.34
CA ASP A 45 -1.26 2.72 20.30
C ASP A 45 -0.78 1.26 20.21
N GLY A 46 0.32 1.02 19.49
CA GLY A 46 0.91 -0.31 19.41
C GLY A 46 0.11 -1.29 18.54
N TRP A 47 0.55 -2.56 18.54
CA TRP A 47 0.02 -3.60 17.65
C TRP A 47 -1.47 -3.90 17.82
N TRP A 48 -1.98 -3.75 19.05
CA TRP A 48 -3.35 -4.10 19.43
C TRP A 48 -4.06 -2.97 20.16
N GLY A 49 -3.54 -1.75 20.04
CA GLY A 49 -4.15 -0.57 20.66
C GLY A 49 -5.53 -0.29 20.12
N LYS A 50 -6.32 0.40 20.93
CA LYS A 50 -7.57 0.97 20.45
C LYS A 50 -7.24 2.02 19.38
N VAL A 51 -7.85 1.89 18.22
CA VAL A 51 -7.87 2.94 17.19
C VAL A 51 -8.89 3.99 17.64
N ALA A 52 -8.46 5.24 17.80
CA ALA A 52 -9.38 6.32 18.13
C ALA A 52 -10.37 6.58 17.00
N ASP A 53 -11.59 7.02 17.34
CA ASP A 53 -12.65 7.26 16.34
C ASP A 53 -12.26 8.36 15.33
N ASP A 54 -11.37 9.28 15.73
CA ASP A 54 -10.83 10.36 14.92
C ASP A 54 -9.44 10.04 14.34
N SER A 55 -9.13 8.74 14.20
CA SER A 55 -7.90 8.24 13.60
C SER A 55 -8.04 8.07 12.09
N GLU A 56 -7.06 8.55 11.36
CA GLU A 56 -7.02 8.47 9.90
C GLU A 56 -6.07 7.34 9.46
N PRO A 57 -6.51 6.42 8.58
CA PRO A 57 -5.64 5.41 7.99
C PRO A 57 -4.62 6.04 7.04
N TRP A 58 -3.42 5.48 7.00
CA TRP A 58 -2.36 5.90 6.08
C TRP A 58 -1.60 4.70 5.51
N PHE A 59 -0.99 4.91 4.33
CA PHE A 59 -0.28 3.86 3.61
C PHE A 59 1.04 4.41 3.04
N VAL A 60 2.12 3.61 3.06
CA VAL A 60 3.39 3.91 2.38
C VAL A 60 3.69 2.79 1.39
N ILE A 61 3.83 3.13 0.11
CA ILE A 61 3.99 2.19 -0.99
C ILE A 61 5.47 2.10 -1.37
N TRP A 62 6.07 0.93 -1.17
CA TRP A 62 7.48 0.64 -1.47
C TRP A 62 7.57 -0.26 -2.70
N PRO A 63 8.11 0.23 -3.84
CA PRO A 63 8.38 -0.63 -4.99
C PRO A 63 9.57 -1.56 -4.69
N ILE A 64 9.43 -2.86 -4.95
CA ILE A 64 10.48 -3.85 -4.65
C ILE A 64 11.05 -4.58 -5.89
N ASN A 65 10.57 -4.26 -7.09
CA ASN A 65 11.18 -4.72 -8.34
C ASN A 65 11.18 -3.63 -9.42
N ALA A 66 11.94 -3.82 -10.50
CA ALA A 66 12.12 -2.81 -11.54
C ALA A 66 10.80 -2.35 -12.18
N LEU A 67 9.84 -3.27 -12.39
CA LEU A 67 8.51 -2.93 -12.92
C LEU A 67 7.73 -2.02 -11.97
N ALA A 68 7.74 -2.31 -10.66
CA ALA A 68 7.14 -1.46 -9.65
C ALA A 68 7.86 -0.12 -9.53
N THR A 69 9.20 -0.11 -9.61
CA THR A 69 10.01 1.09 -9.56
C THR A 69 9.71 2.01 -10.74
N SER A 70 9.59 1.47 -11.96
CA SER A 70 9.19 2.25 -13.14
C SER A 70 7.73 2.73 -13.06
N PHE A 71 6.81 1.89 -12.57
CA PHE A 71 5.42 2.27 -12.34
C PHE A 71 5.31 3.45 -11.36
N MET A 72 6.13 3.43 -10.32
CA MET A 72 6.19 4.49 -9.30
C MET A 72 7.19 5.59 -9.67
N GLU A 73 7.69 5.71 -10.89
CA GLU A 73 8.63 6.77 -11.29
C GLU A 73 9.86 6.94 -10.36
N ASN A 74 10.39 5.83 -9.83
CA ASN A 74 11.49 5.79 -8.86
C ASN A 74 11.22 6.51 -7.50
N LYS A 75 9.95 6.72 -7.12
CA LYS A 75 9.59 7.26 -5.79
C LYS A 75 8.97 6.22 -4.86
N VAL A 76 9.03 6.54 -3.58
CA VAL A 76 8.22 5.96 -2.50
C VAL A 76 7.18 7.00 -2.13
N GLU A 77 5.93 6.58 -1.93
CA GLU A 77 4.82 7.50 -1.72
C GLU A 77 4.05 7.15 -0.45
N LYS A 78 3.81 8.16 0.41
CA LYS A 78 2.87 8.06 1.53
C LYS A 78 1.54 8.70 1.10
N VAL A 79 0.46 7.95 1.24
CA VAL A 79 -0.88 8.33 0.80
C VAL A 79 -1.91 8.09 1.91
N ASP A 80 -3.03 8.80 1.81
CA ASP A 80 -4.25 8.51 2.57
C ASP A 80 -5.01 7.33 1.95
N GLU A 81 -6.13 6.93 2.56
CA GLU A 81 -6.96 5.84 2.06
C GLU A 81 -7.47 6.07 0.63
N ILE A 82 -7.88 7.30 0.31
CA ILE A 82 -8.36 7.64 -1.04
C ILE A 82 -7.23 7.46 -2.06
N GLY A 83 -6.02 7.95 -1.76
CA GLY A 83 -4.84 7.78 -2.59
C GLY A 83 -4.45 6.32 -2.75
N PHE A 84 -4.54 5.53 -1.67
CA PHE A 84 -4.26 4.11 -1.74
C PHE A 84 -5.27 3.34 -2.60
N VAL A 85 -6.56 3.64 -2.47
CA VAL A 85 -7.60 3.04 -3.33
C VAL A 85 -7.38 3.41 -4.79
N LYS A 86 -7.06 4.67 -5.10
CA LYS A 86 -6.70 5.10 -6.46
C LYS A 86 -5.54 4.29 -7.02
N PHE A 87 -4.46 4.14 -6.26
CA PHE A 87 -3.32 3.32 -6.64
C PHE A 87 -3.74 1.86 -6.97
N LEU A 88 -4.60 1.23 -6.17
CA LEU A 88 -5.06 -0.13 -6.42
C LEU A 88 -5.89 -0.28 -7.72
N TYR A 89 -6.64 0.76 -8.09
CA TYR A 89 -7.39 0.79 -9.35
C TYR A 89 -6.48 1.05 -10.54
N GLU A 90 -5.51 1.95 -10.40
CA GLU A 90 -4.49 2.25 -11.40
C GLU A 90 -3.65 1.01 -11.76
N LEU A 91 -3.26 0.20 -10.77
CA LEU A 91 -2.58 -1.10 -10.98
C LEU A 91 -3.37 -2.10 -11.86
N ARG A 92 -4.68 -1.86 -12.02
CA ARG A 92 -5.58 -2.66 -12.86
C ARG A 92 -5.98 -1.94 -14.15
N GLY A 93 -5.44 -0.74 -14.41
CA GLY A 93 -5.79 0.09 -15.55
C GLY A 93 -7.26 0.55 -15.51
N ARG A 94 -7.77 0.85 -14.31
CA ARG A 94 -9.16 1.27 -14.11
C ARG A 94 -9.20 2.60 -13.36
N GLU A 95 -10.24 3.38 -13.63
CA GLU A 95 -10.60 4.52 -12.79
C GLU A 95 -11.38 4.06 -11.55
N VAL A 96 -11.26 4.80 -10.46
CA VAL A 96 -12.04 4.53 -9.24
C VAL A 96 -13.48 5.01 -9.46
N PRO A 97 -14.48 4.14 -9.28
CA PRO A 97 -15.88 4.54 -9.31
C PRO A 97 -16.20 5.61 -8.25
N ALA A 98 -17.04 6.59 -8.61
CA ALA A 98 -17.37 7.73 -7.74
C ALA A 98 -18.06 7.31 -6.44
N ASP A 99 -18.91 6.28 -6.49
CA ASP A 99 -19.61 5.72 -5.34
C ASP A 99 -18.64 5.16 -4.28
N ILE A 100 -17.54 4.54 -4.70
CA ILE A 100 -16.49 4.05 -3.79
C ILE A 100 -15.82 5.23 -3.08
N LEU A 101 -15.48 6.30 -3.81
CA LEU A 101 -14.87 7.49 -3.22
C LEU A 101 -15.80 8.17 -2.22
N ASP A 102 -17.09 8.24 -2.53
CA ASP A 102 -18.08 8.87 -1.66
C ASP A 102 -18.35 8.05 -0.40
N ASN A 103 -18.28 6.72 -0.48
CA ASN A 103 -18.40 5.85 0.70
C ASN A 103 -17.23 6.05 1.67
N ILE A 104 -15.99 6.13 1.16
CA ILE A 104 -14.80 6.38 1.99
C ILE A 104 -14.92 7.76 2.68
N ARG A 105 -15.29 8.79 1.93
CA ARG A 105 -15.49 10.15 2.48
C ARG A 105 -16.58 10.25 3.54
N LYS A 106 -17.61 9.40 3.46
CA LYS A 106 -18.67 9.33 4.47
C LYS A 106 -18.25 8.56 5.71
N SER A 107 -17.38 7.56 5.56
CA SER A 107 -16.85 6.77 6.69
C SER A 107 -15.91 7.58 7.57
N ASN A 108 -15.21 8.57 6.99
CA ASN A 108 -14.26 9.44 7.71
C ASN A 108 -14.90 10.77 8.17
N LYS A 109 -16.24 10.86 8.20
CA LYS A 109 -17.00 12.00 8.72
C LYS A 109 -17.77 11.59 9.98
#